data_AF-A0A661BPK3-F1
#
_entry.id   AF-A0A661BPK3-F1
#
_cell.length_a   1.000
_cell.length_b   1.000
_cell.length_c   1.000
_cell.angle_alpha   90.00
_cell.angle_beta   90.00
_cell.angle_gamma   90.00
#
_symmetry.space_group_name_H-M   'P 1'
#
loop_
_entity.id
_entity.type
_entity.pdbx_description
1 polymer ?
#
loop_
_entity_poly.entity_id
_entity_poly.type
_entity_poly.pdbx_seq_one_letter_code
_entity_poly.pdbx_strand_id
1 'polypeptide(L)'
;MCGRYQLTSKPKDLQLHFNVGSPVAFKQSYNIAPSSYCPIIRLSKEKNEMALCYWGLIPSWAKDKKITPVNAKAETIMEKPFFRMAYRHRRCIIPANGFYEWQGAKGHKQAFYFSPEASDFFGFAGLWDIWERPDEVIES
;
A
#
# COMPACT_ATOMS: atom_id res chain seq x y z
N MET A 1 8.67 7.26 8.01
CA MET A 1 8.00 6.02 7.55
C MET A 1 6.53 6.31 7.71
N CYS A 2 5.82 6.51 6.59
CA CYS A 2 4.52 7.14 6.63
C CYS A 2 3.49 6.22 7.28
N GLY A 3 2.72 6.78 8.20
CA GLY A 3 1.67 6.06 8.92
C GLY A 3 0.28 6.37 8.41
N ARG A 4 0.12 7.39 7.55
CA ARG A 4 -1.16 7.80 6.95
C ARG A 4 -0.94 8.42 5.58
N TYR A 5 -1.88 8.23 4.67
CA TYR A 5 -1.83 8.85 3.35
C TYR A 5 -3.22 9.25 2.82
N GLN A 6 -3.22 10.01 1.75
CA GLN A 6 -4.41 10.48 1.06
C GLN A 6 -4.52 9.80 -0.30
N LEU A 7 -5.74 9.37 -0.64
CA LEU A 7 -6.11 9.05 -2.00
C LEU A 7 -7.52 9.56 -2.30
N THR A 8 -7.60 10.67 -3.01
CA THR A 8 -8.81 11.37 -3.45
C THR A 8 -8.91 11.46 -4.98
N SER A 9 -7.94 10.95 -5.75
CA SER A 9 -8.08 10.82 -7.20
C SER A 9 -9.20 9.84 -7.58
N LYS A 10 -9.86 10.08 -8.71
CA LYS A 10 -10.93 9.18 -9.18
C LYS A 10 -10.30 7.88 -9.70
N PRO A 11 -11.00 6.73 -9.56
CA PRO A 11 -10.49 5.46 -10.08
C PRO A 11 -10.13 5.49 -11.58
N LYS A 12 -10.88 6.27 -12.39
CA LYS A 12 -10.60 6.45 -13.82
C LYS A 12 -9.29 7.19 -14.10
N ASP A 13 -8.93 8.18 -13.30
CA ASP A 13 -7.69 8.95 -13.49
C ASP A 13 -6.48 8.05 -13.21
N LEU A 14 -6.57 7.23 -12.15
CA LEU A 14 -5.58 6.21 -11.84
C LEU A 14 -5.50 5.13 -12.92
N GLN A 15 -6.66 4.73 -13.47
CA GLN A 15 -6.73 3.76 -14.54
C GLN A 15 -5.89 4.16 -15.75
N LEU A 16 -6.12 5.40 -16.23
CA LEU A 16 -5.44 5.98 -17.36
C LEU A 16 -3.93 6.12 -17.11
N HIS A 17 -3.57 6.65 -15.93
CA HIS A 17 -2.15 6.89 -15.60
C HIS A 17 -1.34 5.61 -15.46
N PHE A 18 -1.88 4.59 -14.77
CA PHE A 18 -1.16 3.34 -14.51
C PHE A 18 -1.39 2.26 -15.58
N ASN A 19 -2.14 2.57 -16.64
CA ASN A 19 -2.48 1.65 -17.72
C ASN A 19 -3.03 0.31 -17.19
N VAL A 20 -4.01 0.38 -16.30
CA VAL A 20 -4.69 -0.81 -15.76
C VAL A 20 -5.99 -1.07 -16.50
N GLY A 21 -6.46 -2.32 -16.43
CA GLY A 21 -7.80 -2.71 -16.89
C GLY A 21 -8.93 -2.03 -16.12
N SER A 22 -10.09 -2.69 -16.00
CA SER A 22 -11.23 -2.11 -15.27
C SER A 22 -10.83 -1.74 -13.84
N PRO A 23 -11.11 -0.50 -13.37
CA PRO A 23 -10.75 -0.09 -12.03
C PRO A 23 -11.64 -0.79 -11.01
N VAL A 24 -11.07 -1.05 -9.84
CA VAL A 24 -11.84 -1.51 -8.67
C VAL A 24 -12.44 -0.29 -7.98
N ALA A 25 -13.67 -0.40 -7.50
CA ALA A 25 -14.28 0.64 -6.69
C ALA A 25 -13.58 0.72 -5.33
N PHE A 26 -13.13 1.91 -4.95
CA PHE A 26 -12.55 2.17 -3.63
C PHE A 26 -13.09 3.48 -3.07
N LYS A 27 -13.07 3.59 -1.73
CA LYS A 27 -13.47 4.81 -1.04
C LYS A 27 -12.32 5.82 -1.08
N GLN A 28 -12.53 6.93 -1.76
CA GLN A 28 -11.63 8.09 -1.68
C GLN A 28 -11.58 8.60 -0.23
N SER A 29 -10.39 8.97 0.23
CA SER A 29 -10.17 9.38 1.62
C SER A 29 -8.97 10.30 1.76
N TYR A 30 -9.14 11.33 2.56
CA TYR A 30 -8.06 12.23 3.00
C TYR A 30 -7.18 11.61 4.10
N ASN A 31 -7.56 10.46 4.65
CA ASN A 31 -6.95 9.97 5.89
C ASN A 31 -6.88 8.44 5.99
N ILE A 32 -6.31 7.79 4.98
CA ILE A 32 -6.17 6.33 4.95
C ILE A 32 -5.21 5.86 6.05
N ALA A 33 -5.62 4.82 6.76
CA ALA A 33 -4.94 4.25 7.92
C ALA A 33 -4.37 2.85 7.62
N PRO A 34 -3.33 2.42 8.35
CA PRO A 34 -3.04 1.01 8.55
C PRO A 34 -4.31 0.21 8.86
N SER A 35 -4.32 -1.03 8.41
CA SER A 35 -5.47 -1.94 8.51
C SER A 35 -6.68 -1.58 7.65
N SER A 36 -6.55 -0.62 6.74
CA SER A 36 -7.59 -0.31 5.74
C SER A 36 -7.32 -1.07 4.44
N TYR A 37 -8.39 -1.43 3.71
CA TYR A 37 -8.26 -1.90 2.33
C TYR A 37 -8.01 -0.72 1.39
N CYS A 38 -6.94 -0.82 0.60
CA CYS A 38 -6.40 0.24 -0.21
C CYS A 38 -6.19 -0.25 -1.64
N PRO A 39 -6.42 0.57 -2.67
CA PRO A 39 -6.09 0.18 -4.03
C PRO A 39 -4.56 0.09 -4.19
N ILE A 40 -4.11 -0.96 -4.85
CA ILE A 40 -2.74 -1.13 -5.31
C ILE A 40 -2.76 -1.40 -6.82
N ILE A 41 -1.66 -1.09 -7.48
CA ILE A 41 -1.39 -1.46 -8.87
C ILE A 41 -0.36 -2.58 -8.87
N ARG A 42 -0.67 -3.72 -9.47
CA ARG A 42 0.24 -4.86 -9.55
C ARG A 42 0.25 -5.47 -10.95
N LEU A 43 1.29 -6.23 -11.25
CA LEU A 43 1.37 -7.00 -12.49
C LEU A 43 0.63 -8.33 -12.31
N SER A 44 -0.35 -8.60 -13.17
CA SER A 44 -1.13 -9.83 -13.20
C SER A 44 -1.03 -10.48 -14.57
N LYS A 45 -0.44 -11.67 -14.60
CA LYS A 45 0.00 -12.42 -15.80
C LYS A 45 0.95 -11.59 -16.69
N GLU A 46 0.42 -10.63 -17.44
CA GLU A 46 1.14 -9.76 -18.37
C GLU A 46 0.58 -8.33 -18.44
N LYS A 47 -0.40 -7.99 -17.59
CA LYS A 47 -1.05 -6.67 -17.59
C LYS A 47 -1.10 -6.09 -16.19
N ASN A 48 -1.02 -4.77 -16.11
CA ASN A 48 -1.25 -4.10 -14.84
C ASN A 48 -2.73 -4.24 -14.47
N GLU A 49 -2.99 -4.53 -13.20
CA GLU A 49 -4.33 -4.53 -12.63
C GLU A 49 -4.36 -3.68 -11.36
N MET A 50 -5.54 -3.13 -11.08
CA MET A 50 -5.85 -2.51 -9.81
C MET A 50 -6.51 -3.56 -8.91
N ALA A 51 -6.03 -3.72 -7.68
CA ALA A 51 -6.57 -4.63 -6.68
C ALA A 51 -6.76 -3.92 -5.34
N LEU A 52 -7.68 -4.37 -4.50
CA LEU A 52 -7.79 -3.90 -3.12
C LEU A 52 -7.03 -4.83 -2.19
N CYS A 53 -6.03 -4.29 -1.48
CA CYS A 53 -5.26 -5.03 -0.50
C CYS A 53 -5.31 -4.37 0.89
N TYR A 54 -5.26 -5.20 1.91
CA TYR A 54 -5.20 -4.80 3.31
C TYR A 54 -3.85 -4.17 3.64
N TRP A 55 -3.81 -2.90 4.06
CA TRP A 55 -2.54 -2.25 4.39
C TRP A 55 -1.96 -2.75 5.72
N GLY A 56 -1.08 -3.74 5.61
CA GLY A 56 -0.34 -4.37 6.70
C GLY A 56 0.03 -5.78 6.30
N LEU A 57 1.27 -5.99 5.87
CA LEU A 57 1.67 -7.22 5.18
C LEU A 57 1.48 -8.45 6.08
N ILE A 58 0.81 -9.47 5.55
CA ILE A 58 0.67 -10.79 6.15
C ILE A 58 1.34 -11.80 5.20
N PRO A 59 2.55 -12.29 5.54
CA PRO A 59 3.22 -13.27 4.70
C PRO A 59 2.39 -14.55 4.62
N SER A 60 2.34 -15.16 3.44
CA SER A 60 1.63 -16.42 3.17
C SER A 60 1.89 -17.54 4.21
N TRP A 61 3.12 -17.62 4.73
CA TRP A 61 3.55 -18.60 5.73
C TRP A 61 3.18 -18.26 7.18
N ALA A 62 2.75 -17.03 7.48
CA ALA A 62 2.50 -16.57 8.86
C ALA A 62 1.32 -17.30 9.50
N LYS A 63 1.44 -17.86 10.71
CA LYS A 63 0.33 -18.65 11.30
C LYS A 63 -0.91 -17.82 11.63
N ASP A 64 -0.73 -16.56 12.01
CA ASP A 64 -1.78 -15.62 12.40
C ASP A 64 -1.46 -14.20 11.90
N LYS A 65 -2.40 -13.27 12.11
CA LYS A 65 -2.32 -11.85 11.69
C LYS A 65 -1.93 -10.89 12.82
N LYS A 66 -1.21 -11.35 13.84
CA LYS A 66 -0.82 -10.50 14.99
C LYS A 66 0.23 -9.45 14.64
N ILE A 67 1.11 -9.76 13.69
CA ILE A 67 2.19 -8.87 13.26
C ILE A 67 1.93 -8.50 11.81
N THR A 68 1.58 -7.25 11.55
CA THR A 68 1.23 -6.73 10.23
C THR A 68 1.99 -5.42 9.95
N PRO A 69 3.29 -5.48 9.63
CA PRO A 69 4.08 -4.29 9.36
C PRO A 69 3.53 -3.56 8.13
N VAL A 70 3.41 -2.24 8.28
CA VAL A 70 2.84 -1.35 7.25
C VAL A 70 3.91 -0.68 6.38
N ASN A 71 5.18 -0.81 6.76
CA ASN A 71 6.32 -0.27 6.03
C ASN A 71 7.51 -1.24 6.11
N ALA A 72 8.36 -1.24 5.07
CA ALA A 72 9.60 -2.02 5.01
C ALA A 72 10.79 -1.10 4.67
N LYS A 73 11.91 -1.29 5.38
CA LYS A 73 13.16 -0.55 5.12
C LYS A 73 13.84 -1.12 3.87
N ALA A 74 14.06 -0.29 2.86
CA ALA A 74 14.67 -0.71 1.60
C ALA A 74 16.06 -1.33 1.80
N GLU A 75 16.82 -0.84 2.78
CA GLU A 75 18.19 -1.27 3.09
C GLU A 75 18.26 -2.74 3.55
N THR A 76 17.19 -3.27 4.15
CA THR A 76 17.18 -4.63 4.75
C THR A 76 16.08 -5.54 4.19
N ILE A 77 15.34 -5.07 3.17
CA ILE A 77 14.14 -5.73 2.66
C ILE A 77 14.39 -7.15 2.13
N MET A 78 15.59 -7.38 1.58
CA MET A 78 15.99 -8.69 1.03
C MET A 78 16.44 -9.69 2.10
N GLU A 79 16.85 -9.21 3.27
CA GLU A 79 17.38 -10.02 4.37
C GLU A 79 16.28 -10.50 5.31
N LYS A 80 15.26 -9.66 5.52
CA LYS A 80 14.18 -9.94 6.47
C LYS A 80 13.23 -11.01 5.91
N PRO A 81 13.03 -12.15 6.61
CA PRO A 81 12.13 -13.22 6.17
C PRO A 81 10.70 -12.75 5.88
N PHE A 82 10.26 -11.73 6.61
CA PHE A 82 8.94 -11.11 6.49
C PHE A 82 8.69 -10.49 5.11
N PHE A 83 9.73 -9.93 4.46
CA PHE A 83 9.59 -9.15 3.23
C PHE A 83 10.22 -9.81 2.02
N ARG A 84 11.27 -10.62 2.21
CA ARG A 84 12.13 -11.10 1.10
C ARG A 84 11.39 -11.84 -0.02
N MET A 85 10.32 -12.58 0.29
CA MET A 85 9.55 -13.32 -0.72
C MET A 85 8.63 -12.39 -1.50
N ALA A 86 7.88 -11.54 -0.80
CA ALA A 86 7.05 -10.51 -1.43
C ALA A 86 7.90 -9.54 -2.28
N TYR A 87 9.09 -9.16 -1.81
CA TYR A 87 10.02 -8.33 -2.58
C TYR A 87 10.41 -8.94 -3.93
N ARG A 88 10.64 -10.25 -3.98
CA ARG A 88 11.02 -10.95 -5.21
C ARG A 88 9.86 -11.07 -6.20
N HIS A 89 8.67 -11.40 -5.70
CA HIS A 89 7.59 -11.90 -6.56
C HIS A 89 6.33 -11.03 -6.58
N ARG A 90 6.15 -10.16 -5.59
CA ARG A 90 4.89 -9.46 -5.33
C ARG A 90 5.13 -7.99 -4.99
N ARG A 91 5.71 -7.28 -5.96
CA ARG A 91 5.84 -5.83 -5.92
C ARG A 91 4.55 -5.20 -6.44
N CYS A 92 4.22 -4.03 -5.89
CA CYS A 92 3.10 -3.22 -6.35
C CYS A 92 3.45 -1.73 -6.27
N ILE A 93 2.59 -0.90 -6.86
CA ILE A 93 2.58 0.55 -6.67
C ILE A 93 1.35 0.89 -5.84
N ILE A 94 1.51 1.71 -4.81
CA ILE A 94 0.40 2.22 -4.00
C ILE A 94 0.15 3.67 -4.44
N PRO A 95 -0.94 3.97 -5.17
CA PRO A 95 -1.25 5.33 -5.59
C PRO A 95 -1.62 6.21 -4.39
N ALA A 96 -1.12 7.44 -4.36
CA ALA A 96 -1.41 8.43 -3.33
C ALA A 96 -1.37 9.85 -3.88
N ASN A 97 -2.21 10.74 -3.36
CA ASN A 97 -2.09 12.19 -3.61
C ASN A 97 -1.03 12.82 -2.70
N GLY A 98 -0.82 12.25 -1.53
CA GLY A 98 0.12 12.75 -0.54
C GLY A 98 0.13 11.88 0.71
N PHE A 99 1.03 12.17 1.65
CA PHE A 99 1.13 11.46 2.92
C PHE A 99 1.40 12.39 4.10
N TYR A 100 1.14 11.87 5.29
CA TYR A 100 1.33 12.62 6.53
C TYR A 100 2.50 12.07 7.34
N GLU A 101 3.31 12.97 7.88
CA GLU A 101 4.32 12.68 8.89
C GLU A 101 4.15 13.62 10.08
N TRP A 102 4.55 13.13 11.25
CA TRP A 102 4.40 13.84 12.51
C TRP A 102 5.76 14.20 13.08
N GLN A 103 6.00 15.51 13.27
CA GLN A 103 7.24 16.04 13.81
C GLN A 103 7.01 16.66 15.19
N GLY A 104 8.00 16.55 16.08
CA GLY A 104 7.97 17.11 17.43
C GLY A 104 7.95 16.05 18.54
N ALA A 105 7.86 16.51 19.78
CA ALA A 105 7.92 15.67 20.97
C ALA A 105 6.66 14.80 21.12
N LYS A 106 6.79 13.69 21.84
CA LYS A 106 5.64 12.83 22.20
C LYS A 106 4.59 13.67 22.93
N GLY A 107 3.32 13.57 22.51
CA GLY A 107 2.21 14.38 23.03
C GLY A 107 2.02 15.75 22.38
N HIS A 108 3.01 16.24 21.64
CA HIS A 108 3.00 17.57 21.00
C HIS A 108 3.49 17.50 19.55
N LYS A 109 2.98 16.51 18.80
CA LYS A 109 3.40 16.32 17.41
C LYS A 109 2.54 17.15 16.45
N GLN A 110 3.18 17.93 15.60
CA GLN A 110 2.55 18.60 14.46
C GLN A 110 2.49 17.64 13.27
N ALA A 111 1.32 17.55 12.63
CA ALA A 111 1.16 16.82 11.38
C ALA A 111 1.56 17.69 10.19
N PHE A 112 2.36 17.14 9.28
CA PHE A 112 2.75 17.76 8.02
C PHE A 112 2.25 16.91 6.87
N TYR A 113 1.73 17.56 5.84
CA TYR A 113 1.28 16.92 4.60
C TYR A 113 2.31 17.13 3.51
N PHE A 114 2.71 16.04 2.85
CA PHE A 114 3.66 16.03 1.75
C PHE A 114 2.96 15.54 0.50
N SER A 115 3.06 16.31 -0.58
CA SER A 115 2.47 16.01 -1.88
C SER A 115 3.43 16.39 -3.01
N PRO A 116 3.31 15.77 -4.19
CA PRO A 116 4.06 16.18 -5.36
C PRO A 116 3.65 17.59 -5.80
N GLU A 117 4.62 18.40 -6.21
CA GLU A 117 4.37 19.76 -6.71
C GLU A 117 3.81 19.77 -8.14
N ALA A 118 4.24 18.81 -8.97
CA ALA A 118 3.99 18.80 -10.41
C ALA A 118 2.87 17.84 -10.87
N SER A 119 2.24 17.10 -9.96
CA SER A 119 1.17 16.15 -10.29
C SER A 119 0.14 16.08 -9.17
N ASP A 120 -1.07 15.62 -9.48
CA ASP A 120 -2.11 15.43 -8.46
C ASP A 120 -1.86 14.19 -7.59
N PHE A 121 -1.06 13.23 -8.09
CA PHE A 121 -0.76 11.98 -7.39
C PHE A 121 0.59 11.39 -7.84
N PHE A 122 1.09 10.46 -7.03
CA PHE A 122 2.29 9.66 -7.26
C PHE A 122 2.05 8.21 -6.81
N GLY A 123 3.08 7.38 -6.92
CA GLY A 123 3.04 5.99 -6.48
C GLY A 123 4.15 5.65 -5.50
N PHE A 124 3.80 5.11 -4.33
CA PHE A 124 4.78 4.46 -3.46
C PHE A 124 5.17 3.09 -4.02
N ALA A 125 6.44 2.72 -3.87
CA ALA A 125 6.84 1.34 -4.01
C ALA A 125 6.25 0.51 -2.85
N GLY A 126 5.51 -0.55 -3.18
CA GLY A 126 4.85 -1.42 -2.22
C GLY A 126 5.19 -2.88 -2.43
N LEU A 127 4.91 -3.67 -1.40
CA LEU A 127 4.89 -5.13 -1.43
C LEU A 127 3.47 -5.60 -1.12
N TRP A 128 3.11 -6.75 -1.68
CA TRP A 128 1.87 -7.43 -1.32
C TRP A 128 2.12 -8.94 -1.11
N ASP A 129 1.22 -9.64 -0.44
CA ASP A 129 1.17 -11.09 -0.36
C ASP A 129 -0.28 -11.59 -0.26
N ILE A 130 -0.45 -12.90 -0.38
CA ILE A 130 -1.73 -13.57 -0.19
C ILE A 130 -1.59 -14.49 1.01
N TRP A 131 -2.42 -14.26 2.02
CA TRP A 131 -2.54 -15.10 3.19
C TRP A 131 -3.86 -15.85 3.15
N GLU A 132 -3.79 -17.17 2.97
CA GLU A 132 -4.95 -18.03 2.77
C GLU A 132 -5.05 -19.09 3.88
N ARG A 133 -6.21 -19.13 4.54
CA ARG A 133 -6.64 -20.13 5.52
C ARG A 133 -7.98 -20.71 5.07
N PRO A 134 -8.40 -21.88 5.59
CA PRO A 134 -9.63 -22.55 5.13
C PRO A 134 -10.88 -21.65 5.05
N ASP A 135 -11.00 -20.65 5.94
CA ASP A 135 -12.17 -19.77 6.04
C ASP A 135 -11.90 -18.31 5.62
N GLU A 136 -10.64 -17.94 5.33
CA GLU A 136 -10.25 -16.53 5.14
C GLU A 136 -9.10 -16.40 4.12
N VAL A 137 -9.29 -15.55 3.12
CA VAL A 137 -8.23 -15.13 2.19
C VAL A 137 -8.05 -13.63 2.33
N ILE A 138 -6.83 -13.20 2.64
CA ILE A 138 -6.46 -11.79 2.73
C ILE A 138 -5.34 -11.52 1.73
N GLU A 139 -5.59 -10.62 0.79
CA GLU A 139 -4.52 -9.97 0.05
C GLU A 139 -4.08 -8.74 0.85
N SER A 140 -2.80 -8.66 1.21
CA SER A 140 -2.24 -7.62 2.08
C SER A 140 -1.00 -6.99 1.50
#